data_AF-A0A8C3VTS6-F1
#
_entry.id   AF-A0A8C3VTS6-F1
#
_cell.length_a   1.000
_cell.length_b   1.000
_cell.length_c   1.000
_cell.angle_alpha   90.00
_cell.angle_beta   90.00
_cell.angle_gamma   90.00
#
_symmetry.space_group_name_H-M   'P 1'
#
loop_
_entity.id
_entity.type
_entity.pdbx_description
1 polymer ?
#
loop_
_entity_poly.entity_id
_entity_poly.type
_entity_poly.pdbx_seq_one_letter_code
_entity_poly.pdbx_strand_id
1 'polypeptide(L)'
;MAHMCECPLQLEKNFILDGVAVSTIARSYERVRPKLWSAIPPYNAQQDYHALRYFRSHVVPPILRKTDQDHGGTGRDGWIVDYFHVFGQGQRYLNRRNWAGAGHSLQQVMGHDHYNANLKATQGFNGRFGYRRNTPALRQRPSVFGEVTQFPLF
;
A
#
# COMPACT_ATOMS: atom_id res chain seq x y z
N MET A 1 15.81 1.23 22.90
CA MET A 1 14.35 1.29 22.70
C MET A 1 13.87 -0.15 22.54
N ALA A 2 13.09 -0.66 23.51
CA ALA A 2 12.64 -2.03 23.49
C ALA A 2 11.58 -2.20 22.38
N HIS A 3 11.90 -3.00 21.36
CA HIS A 3 10.89 -3.51 20.43
C HIS A 3 9.99 -4.45 21.21
N MET A 4 8.90 -3.92 21.78
CA MET A 4 7.80 -4.77 22.21
C MET A 4 7.22 -5.38 20.94
N CYS A 5 7.42 -6.69 20.77
CA CYS A 5 6.81 -7.44 19.70
C CYS A 5 5.30 -7.38 19.95
N GLU A 6 4.55 -6.60 19.17
CA GLU A 6 3.10 -6.55 19.30
C GLU A 6 2.53 -7.96 19.11
N CYS A 7 1.60 -8.35 19.98
CA CYS A 7 0.95 -9.64 19.89
C CYS A 7 0.28 -9.78 18.50
N PRO A 8 0.53 -10.85 17.74
CA PRO A 8 -0.06 -11.05 16.41
C PRO A 8 -1.60 -10.91 16.40
N LEU A 9 -2.27 -11.37 17.45
CA LEU A 9 -3.72 -11.24 17.62
C LEU A 9 -4.18 -9.78 17.75
N GLN A 10 -3.38 -8.93 18.39
CA GLN A 10 -3.67 -7.51 18.52
C GLN A 10 -3.54 -6.80 17.17
N LEU A 11 -2.50 -7.14 16.40
CA LEU A 11 -2.31 -6.63 15.05
C LEU A 11 -3.47 -7.01 14.12
N GLU A 12 -3.89 -8.27 14.16
CA GLU A 12 -5.03 -8.76 13.38
C GLU A 12 -6.33 -8.05 13.77
N LYS A 13 -6.60 -7.92 15.08
CA LYS A 13 -7.75 -7.18 15.58
C LYS A 13 -7.74 -5.73 15.10
N ASN A 14 -6.60 -5.05 15.20
CA ASN A 14 -6.45 -3.66 14.75
C ASN A 14 -6.68 -3.53 13.24
N PHE A 15 -6.17 -4.47 12.44
CA PHE A 15 -6.39 -4.51 11.00
C PHE A 15 -7.87 -4.65 10.64
N ILE A 16 -8.60 -5.55 11.33
CA ILE A 16 -10.04 -5.73 11.11
C ILE A 16 -10.80 -4.45 11.47
N LEU A 17 -10.51 -3.84 12.62
CA LEU A 17 -11.18 -2.61 13.06
C LEU A 17 -10.94 -1.44 12.09
N ASP A 18 -9.73 -1.32 11.57
CA ASP A 18 -9.37 -0.36 10.54
C ASP A 18 -10.16 -0.60 9.24
N GLY A 19 -10.25 -1.85 8.78
CA GLY A 19 -11.06 -2.23 7.63
C GLY A 19 -12.55 -1.89 7.80
N VAL A 20 -13.11 -2.14 9.00
CA VAL A 20 -14.50 -1.78 9.34
C VAL A 20 -14.71 -0.27 9.30
N ALA A 21 -13.76 0.52 9.83
CA ALA A 21 -13.83 1.97 9.80
C ALA A 21 -13.80 2.52 8.36
N VAL A 22 -12.85 2.05 7.54
CA VAL A 22 -12.74 2.45 6.12
C VAL A 22 -14.01 2.06 5.34
N SER A 23 -14.53 0.84 5.56
CA SER A 23 -15.76 0.37 4.92
C SER A 23 -16.97 1.23 5.31
N THR A 24 -17.09 1.58 6.59
CA THR A 24 -18.19 2.43 7.08
C THR A 24 -18.17 3.81 6.44
N ILE A 25 -16.99 4.41 6.31
CA ILE A 25 -16.80 5.69 5.62
C ILE A 25 -17.16 5.54 4.15
N ALA A 26 -16.64 4.52 3.46
CA ALA A 26 -16.93 4.28 2.04
C ALA A 26 -18.44 4.14 1.77
N ARG A 27 -19.16 3.41 2.63
CA ARG A 27 -20.61 3.23 2.54
C ARG A 27 -21.41 4.53 2.62
N SER A 28 -20.91 5.54 3.35
CA SER A 28 -21.57 6.86 3.37
C SER A 28 -21.56 7.57 2.01
N TYR A 29 -20.59 7.27 1.15
CA TYR A 29 -20.46 7.85 -0.19
C TYR A 29 -21.07 6.96 -1.29
N GLU A 30 -21.48 5.72 -1.00
CA GLU A 30 -22.07 4.79 -1.99
C GLU A 30 -23.40 5.28 -2.56
N ARG A 31 -24.21 5.95 -1.73
CA ARG A 31 -25.55 6.42 -2.11
C ARG A 31 -25.55 7.85 -2.63
N VAL A 32 -24.44 8.57 -2.46
CA VAL A 32 -24.30 9.95 -2.93
C VAL A 32 -23.98 9.92 -4.42
N ARG A 33 -24.72 10.73 -5.19
CA ARG A 33 -24.48 10.94 -6.63
C ARG A 33 -24.19 12.42 -6.88
N PRO A 34 -23.07 12.78 -7.54
CA PRO A 34 -22.00 11.88 -8.01
C PRO A 34 -21.23 11.20 -6.87
N LYS A 35 -20.52 10.09 -7.16
CA LYS A 35 -19.70 9.40 -6.16
C LYS A 35 -18.46 10.24 -5.86
N LEU A 36 -18.46 10.94 -4.74
CA LEU A 36 -17.43 11.96 -4.44
C LEU A 36 -16.17 11.37 -3.80
N TRP A 37 -16.24 10.21 -3.17
CA TRP A 37 -15.11 9.62 -2.47
C TRP A 37 -15.15 8.10 -2.50
N SER A 38 -13.99 7.48 -2.49
CA SER A 38 -13.83 6.05 -2.26
C SER A 38 -12.53 5.78 -1.50
N ALA A 39 -12.38 4.58 -0.93
CA ALA A 39 -11.16 4.22 -0.21
C ALA A 39 -9.91 4.26 -1.12
N ILE A 40 -10.09 4.05 -2.43
CA ILE A 40 -9.03 4.13 -3.42
C ILE A 40 -9.20 5.45 -4.19
N PRO A 41 -8.23 6.38 -4.12
CA PRO A 41 -8.32 7.62 -4.86
C PRO A 41 -8.21 7.39 -6.38
N PRO A 42 -8.83 8.23 -7.21
CA PRO A 42 -8.60 8.20 -8.65
C PRO A 42 -7.12 8.50 -8.94
N TYR A 43 -6.55 7.79 -9.91
CA TYR A 43 -5.17 8.01 -10.31
C TYR A 43 -5.03 9.34 -11.06
N ASN A 44 -4.15 10.21 -10.57
CA ASN A 44 -3.70 11.43 -11.27
C ASN A 44 -2.23 11.26 -11.69
N ALA A 45 -2.01 11.06 -12.99
CA ALA A 45 -0.68 10.85 -13.56
C ALA A 45 0.25 12.06 -13.38
N GLN A 46 -0.26 13.30 -13.32
CA GLN A 46 0.58 14.48 -13.13
C GLN A 46 1.16 14.57 -11.70
N GLN A 47 0.53 13.88 -10.74
CA GLN A 47 1.02 13.78 -9.35
C GLN A 47 1.94 12.56 -9.14
N ASP A 48 2.07 11.68 -10.13
CA ASP A 48 2.93 10.50 -10.03
C ASP A 48 4.40 10.88 -10.24
N TYR A 49 5.22 10.61 -9.21
CA TYR A 49 6.66 10.80 -9.24
C TYR A 49 7.33 10.06 -10.41
N HIS A 50 6.86 8.86 -10.75
CA HIS A 50 7.42 8.06 -11.83
C HIS A 50 7.04 8.60 -13.22
N ALA A 51 5.92 9.30 -13.35
CA ALA A 51 5.49 9.95 -14.58
C ALA A 51 6.02 11.39 -14.72
N LEU A 52 6.62 11.96 -13.67
CA LEU A 52 7.06 13.36 -13.62
C LEU A 52 7.92 13.78 -14.81
N ARG A 53 8.82 12.89 -15.27
CA ARG A 53 9.70 13.17 -16.42
C ARG A 53 8.92 13.37 -17.73
N TYR A 54 7.85 12.61 -17.93
CA TYR A 54 7.00 12.74 -19.11
C TYR A 54 6.30 14.11 -19.12
N PHE A 55 5.68 14.50 -18.00
CA PHE A 55 4.98 15.77 -17.89
C PHE A 55 5.89 17.00 -17.95
N ARG A 56 7.16 16.86 -17.57
CA ARG A 56 8.18 17.91 -17.72
C ARG A 56 8.82 17.98 -19.10
N SER A 57 8.56 17.02 -19.99
CA SER A 57 9.14 17.02 -21.33
C SER A 57 8.62 18.21 -22.14
N HIS A 58 9.46 18.82 -22.98
CA HIS A 58 9.12 20.05 -23.72
C HIS A 58 7.81 20.01 -24.54
N VAL A 59 7.37 18.83 -24.97
CA VAL A 59 6.14 18.66 -25.78
C VAL A 59 4.86 18.68 -24.96
N VAL A 60 4.90 18.32 -23.68
CA VAL A 60 3.69 18.11 -22.86
C VAL A 60 3.09 19.41 -22.31
N PRO A 61 3.85 20.36 -21.73
CA PRO A 61 3.29 21.60 -21.19
C PRO A 61 2.47 22.43 -22.19
N PRO A 62 2.87 22.59 -23.47
CA PRO A 62 2.03 23.27 -24.46
C PRO A 62 0.69 22.57 -24.70
N ILE A 63 0.66 21.23 -24.63
CA ILE A 63 -0.58 20.44 -24.77
C ILE A 63 -1.46 20.65 -23.53
N LEU A 64 -0.88 20.57 -22.33
CA LEU A 64 -1.62 20.78 -21.09
C LEU A 64 -2.28 22.16 -21.02
N ARG A 65 -1.60 23.21 -21.49
CA ARG A 65 -2.17 24.57 -21.58
C ARG A 65 -3.33 24.66 -22.57
N LYS A 66 -3.27 23.93 -23.69
CA LYS A 66 -4.36 23.88 -24.68
C LYS A 66 -5.60 23.15 -24.15
N THR A 67 -5.42 22.25 -23.18
CA THR A 67 -6.50 21.44 -22.61
C THR A 67 -6.91 21.90 -21.21
N ASP A 68 -6.42 23.04 -20.72
CA ASP A 68 -6.64 23.55 -19.36
C ASP A 68 -6.32 22.51 -18.27
N GLN A 69 -5.18 21.81 -18.42
CA GLN A 69 -4.68 20.78 -17.50
C GLN A 69 -3.28 21.09 -16.98
N ASP A 70 -2.79 22.31 -17.15
CA ASP A 70 -1.43 22.74 -16.75
C ASP A 70 -1.28 23.05 -15.25
N HIS A 71 -2.38 23.03 -14.49
CA HIS A 71 -2.43 23.27 -13.04
C HIS A 71 -2.44 21.98 -12.21
N GLY A 72 -1.62 20.99 -12.59
CA GLY A 72 -1.52 19.69 -11.91
C GLY A 72 -2.57 18.65 -12.33
N GLY A 73 -3.42 19.00 -13.30
CA GLY A 73 -4.45 18.15 -13.88
C GLY A 73 -5.48 17.64 -12.88
N THR A 74 -6.45 16.88 -13.38
CA THR A 74 -7.42 16.19 -12.53
C THR A 74 -7.35 14.69 -12.76
N GLY A 75 -7.69 13.91 -11.73
CA GLY A 75 -7.99 12.49 -11.89
C GLY A 75 -9.16 12.27 -12.86
N ARG A 76 -9.35 11.01 -13.28
CA ARG A 76 -10.41 10.59 -14.21
C ARG A 76 -11.80 11.10 -13.83
N ASP A 77 -12.09 11.16 -12.53
CA ASP A 77 -13.42 11.50 -12.00
C ASP A 77 -13.61 13.01 -11.76
N GLY A 78 -12.61 13.83 -12.13
CA GLY A 78 -12.67 15.29 -12.13
C GLY A 78 -12.25 15.96 -10.83
N TRP A 79 -12.05 17.28 -10.90
CA TRP A 79 -11.46 18.09 -9.81
C TRP A 79 -12.24 18.02 -8.49
N ILE A 80 -13.56 17.86 -8.53
CA ILE A 80 -14.38 17.78 -7.32
C ILE A 80 -14.09 16.49 -6.55
N VAL A 81 -13.88 15.37 -7.25
CA VAL A 81 -13.54 14.10 -6.62
C VAL A 81 -12.13 14.17 -6.05
N ASP A 82 -11.18 14.78 -6.78
CA ASP A 82 -9.82 15.03 -6.27
C ASP A 82 -9.84 15.86 -4.99
N TYR A 83 -10.67 16.91 -4.93
CA TYR A 83 -10.84 17.73 -3.73
C TYR A 83 -11.24 16.88 -2.51
N PHE A 84 -12.19 15.97 -2.66
CA PHE A 84 -12.61 15.08 -1.57
C PHE A 84 -11.51 14.07 -1.18
N HIS A 85 -10.65 13.68 -2.11
CA HIS A 85 -9.48 12.82 -1.84
C HIS A 85 -8.26 13.58 -1.31
N VAL A 86 -8.34 14.91 -1.17
CA VAL A 86 -7.31 15.72 -0.46
C VAL A 86 -7.85 16.23 0.87
N PHE A 87 -9.06 16.79 0.88
CA PHE A 87 -9.60 17.54 2.01
C PHE A 87 -10.84 16.91 2.66
N GLY A 88 -11.48 15.96 1.99
CA GLY A 88 -12.72 15.33 2.43
C GLY A 88 -12.58 14.58 3.76
N GLN A 89 -13.71 14.39 4.46
CA GLN A 89 -13.71 13.77 5.78
C GLN A 89 -13.16 12.33 5.76
N GLY A 90 -13.50 11.55 4.72
CA GLY A 90 -12.97 10.21 4.55
C GLY A 90 -11.45 10.21 4.36
N GLN A 91 -10.93 11.16 3.59
CA GLN A 91 -9.49 11.34 3.42
C GLN A 91 -8.79 11.74 4.72
N ARG A 92 -9.40 12.63 5.54
CA ARG A 92 -8.80 13.04 6.82
C ARG A 92 -8.58 11.85 7.76
N TYR A 93 -9.50 10.89 7.78
CA TYR A 93 -9.33 9.65 8.52
C TYR A 93 -8.12 8.86 7.99
N LEU A 94 -8.06 8.63 6.66
CA LEU A 94 -6.93 7.91 6.04
C LEU A 94 -5.60 8.62 6.28
N ASN A 95 -5.53 9.95 6.19
CA ASN A 95 -4.31 10.70 6.46
C ASN A 95 -3.84 10.51 7.91
N ARG A 96 -4.75 10.60 8.89
CA ARG A 96 -4.41 10.38 10.30
C ARG A 96 -3.95 8.94 10.57
N ARG A 97 -4.64 7.96 9.98
CA ARG A 97 -4.24 6.54 9.99
C ARG A 97 -2.84 6.35 9.41
N ASN A 98 -2.56 6.95 8.26
CA ASN A 98 -1.28 6.84 7.57
C ASN A 98 -0.15 7.49 8.38
N TRP A 99 -0.39 8.66 8.99
CA TRP A 99 0.56 9.32 9.88
C TRP A 99 0.86 8.52 11.15
N ALA A 100 -0.07 7.68 11.60
CA ALA A 100 0.15 6.74 12.69
C ALA A 100 0.92 5.47 12.27
N GLY A 101 1.40 5.38 11.02
CA GLY A 101 2.20 4.25 10.51
C GLY A 101 1.37 3.13 9.88
N ALA A 102 0.05 3.26 9.78
CA ALA A 102 -0.84 2.23 9.22
C ALA A 102 -1.13 2.42 7.72
N GLY A 103 -0.41 3.31 7.03
CA GLY A 103 -0.75 3.71 5.66
C GLY A 103 -0.29 2.77 4.57
N HIS A 104 0.88 2.16 4.74
CA HIS A 104 1.39 1.14 3.85
C HIS A 104 2.50 0.36 4.55
N SER A 105 2.63 -0.92 4.19
CA SER A 105 3.81 -1.69 4.58
C SER A 105 5.00 -1.23 3.73
N LEU A 106 6.06 -0.74 4.37
CA LEU A 106 7.31 -0.40 3.68
C LEU A 106 7.87 -1.59 2.90
N GLN A 107 7.75 -2.82 3.43
CA GLN A 107 8.13 -4.05 2.73
C GLN A 107 7.38 -4.22 1.40
N GLN A 108 6.10 -3.86 1.38
CA GLN A 108 5.27 -4.02 0.19
C GLN A 108 5.50 -2.90 -0.82
N VAL A 109 5.73 -1.66 -0.37
CA VAL A 109 5.90 -0.49 -1.25
C VAL A 109 7.30 -0.41 -1.84
N MET A 110 8.34 -0.67 -1.04
CA MET A 110 9.73 -0.65 -1.50
C MET A 110 10.14 -1.95 -2.21
N GLY A 111 9.28 -2.98 -2.20
CA GLY A 111 9.48 -4.23 -2.92
C GLY A 111 10.85 -4.87 -2.66
N HIS A 112 11.56 -5.20 -3.73
CA HIS A 112 12.85 -5.90 -3.68
C HIS A 112 13.94 -5.12 -2.92
N ASP A 113 13.92 -3.79 -2.98
CA ASP A 113 14.95 -2.95 -2.33
C ASP A 113 14.89 -3.10 -0.79
N HIS A 114 13.70 -3.33 -0.24
CA HIS A 114 13.52 -3.51 1.20
C HIS A 114 13.72 -4.96 1.65
N TYR A 115 13.45 -5.94 0.78
CA TYR A 115 13.65 -7.36 1.08
C TYR A 115 15.09 -7.67 1.50
N ASN A 116 16.08 -7.04 0.84
CA ASN A 116 17.50 -7.25 1.13
C ASN A 116 18.06 -6.29 2.19
N ALA A 117 17.36 -5.21 2.53
CA ALA A 117 17.89 -4.17 3.42
C ALA A 117 17.84 -4.57 4.90
N ASN A 118 16.85 -5.36 5.32
CA ASN A 118 16.67 -5.79 6.71
C ASN A 118 15.93 -7.15 6.79
N LEU A 119 16.63 -8.23 6.46
CA LEU A 119 16.11 -9.60 6.57
C LEU A 119 15.73 -9.90 8.03
N LYS A 120 14.44 -9.81 8.34
CA LYS A 120 13.92 -10.23 9.65
C LYS A 120 13.80 -11.74 9.68
N ALA A 121 14.27 -12.34 10.76
CA ALA A 121 14.00 -13.73 11.04
C ALA A 121 12.48 -13.92 11.25
N THR A 122 11.81 -14.55 10.30
CA THR A 122 10.45 -15.05 10.45
C THR A 122 10.47 -16.37 11.21
N GLN A 123 9.82 -16.42 12.37
CA GLN A 123 9.46 -17.70 12.99
C GLN A 123 8.18 -18.22 12.32
N GLY A 124 8.32 -19.22 11.46
CA GLY A 124 7.18 -19.87 10.81
C GLY A 124 7.56 -21.22 10.22
N PHE A 125 6.56 -21.95 9.71
CA PHE A 125 6.73 -23.29 9.12
C PHE A 125 7.75 -23.35 7.95
N ASN A 126 8.09 -22.21 7.37
CA ASN A 126 9.01 -22.10 6.23
C ASN A 126 10.48 -21.85 6.65
N GLY A 127 10.83 -21.99 7.93
CA GLY A 127 12.18 -21.70 8.45
C GLY A 127 12.41 -20.21 8.75
N ARG A 128 13.60 -19.88 9.28
CA ARG A 128 13.91 -18.56 9.85
C ARG A 128 13.82 -17.43 8.83
N PHE A 129 14.06 -17.73 7.55
CA PHE A 129 14.03 -16.72 6.47
C PHE A 129 12.75 -16.76 5.63
N GLY A 130 11.79 -17.63 5.96
CA GLY A 130 10.47 -17.61 5.34
C GLY A 130 10.43 -17.99 3.86
N TYR A 131 11.53 -18.49 3.29
CA TYR A 131 11.56 -18.96 1.91
C TYR A 131 10.59 -20.12 1.72
N ARG A 132 9.50 -19.84 1.01
CA ARG A 132 8.49 -20.81 0.62
C ARG A 132 9.12 -21.93 -0.21
N ARG A 133 9.25 -23.13 0.36
CA ARG A 133 9.60 -24.35 -0.39
C ARG A 133 8.34 -24.92 -1.04
N ASN A 134 7.80 -24.18 -2.01
CA ASN A 134 6.56 -24.56 -2.71
C ASN A 134 6.73 -25.88 -3.48
N THR A 135 7.96 -26.17 -3.93
CA THR A 135 8.31 -27.41 -4.61
C THR A 135 8.52 -28.54 -3.60
N PRO A 136 7.75 -29.64 -3.65
CA PRO A 136 7.84 -30.74 -2.69
C PRO A 136 9.26 -31.34 -2.56
N ALA A 137 9.99 -31.47 -3.67
CA ALA A 137 11.36 -32.00 -3.67
C ALA A 137 12.37 -31.11 -2.89
N LEU A 138 12.14 -29.80 -2.85
CA LEU A 138 13.01 -28.86 -2.10
C LEU A 138 12.75 -28.91 -0.59
N ARG A 139 11.63 -29.50 -0.15
CA ARG A 139 11.33 -29.71 1.28
C ARG A 139 12.18 -30.80 1.92
N GLN A 140 12.66 -31.76 1.12
CA GLN A 140 13.46 -32.90 1.57
C GLN A 140 14.97 -32.60 1.64
N ARG A 141 15.39 -31.41 1.20
CA ARG A 141 16.80 -30.99 1.20
C ARG A 141 17.00 -29.88 2.23
N PRO A 142 18.16 -29.80 2.89
CA PRO A 142 18.48 -28.65 3.74
C PRO A 142 18.43 -27.36 2.90
N SER A 143 18.04 -26.24 3.53
CA SER A 143 18.05 -24.94 2.85
C SER A 143 19.46 -24.64 2.34
N VAL A 144 19.58 -24.00 1.17
CA VAL A 144 20.86 -23.49 0.66
C VAL A 144 21.50 -22.45 1.60
N PHE A 145 20.70 -21.90 2.53
CA PHE A 145 21.15 -21.00 3.59
C PHE A 145 21.53 -21.75 4.89
N GLY A 146 21.71 -23.08 4.85
CA GLY A 146 22.17 -23.89 5.98
C GLY A 146 21.11 -24.20 7.04
N GLU A 147 19.84 -23.84 6.81
CA GLU A 147 18.77 -24.08 7.77
C GLU A 147 18.10 -25.46 7.60
N VAL A 148 18.21 -26.28 8.63
CA VAL A 148 17.47 -27.54 8.78
C VAL A 148 16.19 -27.24 9.57
N THR A 149 15.06 -27.21 8.88
CA THR A 149 13.74 -27.11 9.52
C THR A 149 13.41 -28.47 10.13
N GLN A 150 13.39 -28.56 11.47
CA GLN A 150 13.10 -29.80 12.21
C GLN A 150 11.63 -30.25 12.13
N PHE A 151 10.75 -29.43 11.59
CA PHE A 151 9.33 -29.73 11.55
C PHE A 151 8.99 -30.59 10.33
N PRO A 152 8.40 -31.79 10.53
CA PRO A 152 7.80 -32.54 9.43
C PRO A 152 6.64 -31.72 8.86
N LEU A 153 6.74 -31.41 7.57
CA LEU A 153 5.65 -30.79 6.80
C LEU A 153 4.66 -31.90 6.47
N PHE A 154 3.70 -32.14 7.36
CA PHE A 154 2.45 -32.80 7.01
C PHE A 154 1.61 -31.85 6.16
#